data_AF-A0A6A5HH07-F1
#
_entry.id   AF-A0A6A5HH07-F1
#
_cell.length_a   1.000
_cell.length_b   1.000
_cell.length_c   1.000
_cell.angle_alpha   90.00
_cell.angle_beta   90.00
_cell.angle_gamma   90.00
#
_symmetry.space_group_name_H-M   'P 1'
#
loop_
_entity.id
_entity.type
_entity.pdbx_description
1 polymer ?
#
loop_
_entity_poly.entity_id
_entity_poly.type
_entity_poly.pdbx_seq_one_letter_code
_entity_poly.pdbx_strand_id
1 'polypeptide(L)'
;MLTITIKQSPFRYAIWLFLCMLSRTVLWSLIVVIYYNERTGENYNFNAADYYVRDNFENLMWCDLFTSFHVILACSMLCFSSTKCAKRYMIFFHIQIIMAISMTVYSYFPLITGVEAGAVNFHQKQFFTAHLRYTLYYPALLINYLVCTYFFRKAVVPYPPAKISFHTTKKYLSSNLAAGHHLGNNIFELAALYGLSKRLKRIPLFFIETDYHLRMKGYVENVMPGLMAQFLVVNGSSWKYFHDMRVTLRDFLAFPDFGKFENLPKSDENTHVTCVHTRRSDFIEKGFYSSDPIFIRNAVTYLNEKSANDKTKSRKFVIFGDDQQFMKSIFSDNLQKSQTDYFVSENQPSDDLIYSKYNCDRVLISASRSTFGFWMGYLSKGNAVYHMDITHENKEFYRSHSFNSNDFFPLSWITLDFASADNKTVVER
;
A
#
# COMPACT_ATOMS: atom_id res chain seq x y z
N MET A 1 33.06 -33.01 -5.70
CA MET A 1 33.24 -32.32 -4.40
C MET A 1 31.99 -31.49 -4.16
N LEU A 2 30.98 -32.06 -3.49
CA LEU A 2 29.67 -31.44 -3.28
C LEU A 2 29.58 -31.03 -1.81
N THR A 3 29.73 -29.74 -1.55
CA THR A 3 29.68 -29.19 -0.19
C THR A 3 28.22 -28.97 0.19
N ILE A 4 27.67 -29.88 1.00
CA ILE A 4 26.35 -29.72 1.61
C ILE A 4 26.49 -28.75 2.78
N THR A 5 26.02 -27.52 2.61
CA THR A 5 25.87 -26.55 3.70
C THR A 5 24.60 -26.89 4.49
N ILE A 6 24.76 -27.51 5.65
CA ILE A 6 23.67 -27.73 6.60
C ILE A 6 23.33 -26.37 7.25
N LYS A 7 22.17 -25.81 6.88
CA LYS A 7 21.60 -24.64 7.56
C LYS A 7 21.19 -25.02 8.99
N GLN A 8 21.60 -24.19 9.96
CA GLN A 8 21.20 -24.35 11.36
C GLN A 8 19.66 -24.35 11.49
N SER A 9 19.15 -25.42 12.07
CA SER A 9 17.73 -25.63 12.31
C SER A 9 17.20 -24.73 13.44
N PRO A 10 16.04 -24.05 13.27
CA PRO A 10 15.39 -23.24 14.31
C PRO A 10 14.96 -24.06 15.54
N PHE A 11 15.04 -25.39 15.49
CA PHE A 11 14.65 -26.29 16.58
C PHE A 11 15.55 -26.16 17.82
N ARG A 12 16.83 -25.79 17.66
CA ARG A 12 17.74 -25.62 18.80
C ARG A 12 17.37 -24.42 19.68
N TYR A 13 16.84 -23.35 19.09
CA TYR A 13 16.41 -22.16 19.84
C TYR A 13 15.12 -22.41 20.61
N ALA A 14 14.19 -23.20 20.07
CA ALA A 14 12.95 -23.56 20.77
C ALA A 14 13.22 -24.43 22.01
N ILE A 15 14.15 -25.39 21.92
CA ILE A 15 14.57 -26.23 23.07
C ILE A 15 15.27 -25.37 24.13
N TRP A 16 16.13 -24.44 23.72
CA TRP A 16 16.79 -23.51 24.64
C TRP A 16 15.79 -22.61 25.38
N LEU A 17 14.80 -22.06 24.67
CA LEU A 17 13.71 -21.27 25.26
C LEU A 17 12.86 -22.10 26.22
N PHE A 18 12.55 -23.36 25.86
CA PHE A 18 11.80 -24.27 26.74
C PHE A 18 12.57 -24.59 28.04
N LEU A 19 13.88 -24.86 27.94
CA LEU A 19 14.72 -25.14 29.11
C LEU A 19 14.87 -23.89 30.01
N CYS A 20 15.02 -22.69 29.44
CA CYS A 20 15.04 -21.45 30.20
C CYS A 20 13.71 -21.18 30.91
N MET A 21 12.58 -21.51 30.29
CA MET A 21 11.26 -21.39 30.92
C MET A 21 11.11 -22.40 32.06
N LEU A 22 11.51 -23.64 31.86
CA LEU A 22 11.46 -24.69 32.90
C LEU A 22 12.33 -24.35 34.11
N SER A 23 13.56 -23.85 33.90
CA SER A 23 14.42 -23.39 34.98
C SER A 23 13.82 -22.21 35.74
N ARG A 24 13.11 -21.33 35.04
CA ARG A 24 12.45 -20.16 35.64
C ARG A 24 11.24 -20.57 36.47
N THR A 25 10.47 -21.56 36.02
CA THR A 25 9.37 -22.15 36.81
C THR A 25 9.89 -22.82 38.09
N VAL A 26 10.99 -23.60 38.01
CA VAL A 26 11.60 -24.25 39.19
C VAL A 26 12.12 -23.23 40.19
N LEU A 27 12.78 -22.16 39.72
CA LEU A 27 13.27 -21.09 40.58
C LEU A 27 12.11 -20.37 41.29
N TRP A 28 10.99 -20.14 40.60
CA TRP A 28 9.79 -19.55 41.21
C TRP A 28 9.09 -20.49 42.19
N SER A 29 9.05 -21.80 41.93
CA SER A 29 8.55 -22.78 42.90
C SER A 29 9.39 -22.80 44.18
N LEU A 30 10.71 -22.68 44.06
CA LEU A 30 11.61 -22.55 45.20
C LEU A 30 11.37 -21.25 45.98
N ILE A 31 11.18 -20.12 45.29
CA ILE A 31 10.85 -18.83 45.92
C ILE A 31 9.49 -18.91 46.65
N VAL A 32 8.49 -19.59 46.09
CA VAL A 32 7.19 -19.81 46.75
C VAL A 32 7.34 -20.70 47.98
N VAL A 33 8.16 -21.74 47.93
CA VAL A 33 8.45 -22.60 49.10
C VAL A 33 9.19 -21.84 50.19
N ILE A 34 10.15 -20.98 49.82
CA ILE A 34 10.87 -20.10 50.76
C ILE A 34 9.90 -19.11 51.40
N TYR A 35 9.06 -18.43 50.60
CA TYR A 35 8.04 -17.49 51.06
C TYR A 35 7.00 -18.16 51.99
N TYR A 36 6.59 -19.40 51.68
CA TYR A 36 5.63 -20.14 52.51
C TYR A 36 6.27 -20.64 53.82
N ASN A 37 7.54 -21.06 53.78
CA ASN A 37 8.28 -21.45 54.98
C ASN A 37 8.53 -20.24 55.91
N GLU A 38 8.84 -19.06 55.37
CA GLU A 38 8.96 -17.80 56.13
C GLU A 38 7.63 -17.39 56.78
N ARG A 39 6.48 -17.68 56.14
CA ARG A 39 5.16 -17.43 56.73
C ARG A 39 4.84 -18.29 57.96
N THR A 40 5.56 -19.41 58.13
CA THR A 40 5.35 -20.36 59.24
C THR A 40 6.39 -20.27 60.37
N GLY A 41 7.44 -19.45 60.22
CA GLY A 41 8.55 -19.35 61.18
C GLY A 41 8.90 -17.91 61.54
N GLU A 42 8.60 -17.54 62.78
CA GLU A 42 9.01 -16.35 63.56
C GLU A 42 8.61 -14.93 63.07
N ASN A 43 8.20 -14.11 64.04
CA ASN A 43 7.66 -12.77 63.86
C ASN A 43 8.75 -11.77 63.42
N TYR A 44 8.74 -11.40 62.14
CA TYR A 44 9.42 -10.20 61.66
C TYR A 44 8.46 -9.00 61.60
N ASN A 45 8.89 -7.87 62.18
CA ASN A 45 8.17 -6.60 62.12
C ASN A 45 8.37 -5.95 60.74
N PHE A 46 7.38 -6.12 59.86
CA PHE A 46 7.34 -5.50 58.54
C PHE A 46 6.85 -4.05 58.59
N ASN A 47 7.37 -3.19 57.71
CA ASN A 47 6.91 -1.80 57.56
C ASN A 47 5.91 -1.68 56.39
N ALA A 48 5.28 -0.52 56.21
CA ALA A 48 4.11 -0.35 55.32
C ALA A 48 4.37 -0.66 53.83
N ALA A 49 5.63 -0.62 53.38
CA ALA A 49 6.00 -1.00 52.01
C ALA A 49 5.93 -2.52 51.79
N ASP A 50 6.23 -3.31 52.81
CA ASP A 50 6.17 -4.77 52.76
C ASP A 50 4.72 -5.27 52.68
N TYR A 51 3.77 -4.55 53.29
CA TYR A 51 2.34 -4.84 53.15
C TYR A 51 1.83 -4.65 51.71
N TYR A 52 2.32 -3.63 50.99
CA TYR A 52 1.89 -3.36 49.62
C TYR A 52 2.40 -4.41 48.62
N VAL A 53 3.64 -4.89 48.79
CA VAL A 53 4.19 -5.99 47.98
C VAL A 53 3.50 -7.30 48.32
N ARG A 54 3.23 -7.55 49.60
CA ARG A 54 2.52 -8.75 50.08
C ARG A 54 1.08 -8.84 49.55
N ASP A 55 0.33 -7.73 49.56
CA ASP A 55 -1.06 -7.70 49.13
C ASP A 55 -1.22 -7.66 47.61
N ASN A 56 -0.17 -7.29 46.85
CA ASN A 56 -0.18 -7.31 45.39
C ASN A 56 0.63 -8.45 44.75
N PHE A 57 1.24 -9.32 45.56
CA PHE A 57 2.02 -10.46 45.08
C PHE A 57 1.16 -11.41 44.24
N GLU A 58 -0.09 -11.64 44.65
CA GLU A 58 -1.05 -12.45 43.89
C GLU A 58 -1.38 -11.81 42.54
N ASN A 59 -1.53 -10.47 42.47
CA ASN A 59 -1.78 -9.76 41.21
C ASN A 59 -0.59 -9.81 40.25
N LEU A 60 0.64 -9.68 40.77
CA LEU A 60 1.86 -9.86 39.99
C LEU A 60 2.00 -11.30 39.47
N MET A 61 1.64 -12.30 40.30
CA MET A 61 1.62 -13.71 39.92
C MET A 61 0.60 -13.99 38.82
N TRP A 62 -0.61 -13.43 38.91
CA TRP A 62 -1.63 -13.53 37.86
C TRP A 62 -1.19 -12.86 36.55
N CYS A 63 -0.49 -11.72 36.62
CA CYS A 63 0.05 -11.06 35.43
C CYS A 63 1.13 -11.89 34.73
N ASP A 64 2.05 -12.51 35.48
CA ASP A 64 3.14 -13.31 34.89
C ASP A 64 2.62 -14.68 34.37
N LEU A 65 1.62 -15.28 35.04
CA LEU A 65 0.91 -16.47 34.57
C LEU A 65 0.14 -16.19 33.26
N PHE A 66 -0.57 -15.07 33.20
CA PHE A 66 -1.32 -14.64 32.02
C PHE A 66 -0.38 -14.34 30.83
N THR A 67 0.78 -13.73 31.12
CA THR A 67 1.84 -13.46 30.13
C THR A 67 2.47 -14.75 29.62
N SER A 68 2.74 -15.71 30.50
CA SER A 68 3.25 -17.04 30.13
C SER A 68 2.27 -17.80 29.25
N PHE A 69 0.96 -17.69 29.51
CA PHE A 69 -0.09 -18.28 28.68
C PHE A 69 -0.14 -17.65 27.28
N HIS A 70 0.03 -16.33 27.18
CA HIS A 70 0.13 -15.63 25.89
C HIS A 70 1.37 -16.05 25.09
N VAL A 71 2.50 -16.29 25.75
CA VAL A 71 3.72 -16.81 25.11
C VAL A 71 3.49 -18.23 24.58
N ILE A 72 2.82 -19.11 25.34
CA ILE A 72 2.49 -20.48 24.89
C ILE A 72 1.53 -20.46 23.69
N LEU A 73 0.49 -19.61 23.74
CA LEU A 73 -0.46 -19.44 22.64
C LEU A 73 0.24 -18.89 21.38
N ALA A 74 1.15 -17.93 21.55
CA ALA A 74 1.93 -17.34 20.46
C ALA A 74 2.95 -18.32 19.85
N CYS A 75 3.64 -19.13 20.68
CA CYS A 75 4.49 -20.24 20.23
C CYS A 75 3.69 -21.29 19.44
N SER A 76 2.46 -21.56 19.87
CA SER A 76 1.54 -22.44 19.16
C SER A 76 1.14 -21.84 17.80
N MET A 77 0.84 -20.54 17.73
CA MET A 77 0.55 -19.84 16.46
C MET A 77 1.77 -19.75 15.52
N LEU A 78 3.00 -19.67 16.06
CA LEU A 78 4.26 -19.71 15.31
C LEU A 78 4.44 -21.02 14.52
N CYS A 79 3.99 -22.14 15.09
CA CYS A 79 3.98 -23.46 14.44
C CYS A 79 2.99 -23.53 13.25
N PHE A 80 1.93 -22.71 13.26
CA PHE A 80 0.89 -22.70 12.22
C PHE A 80 1.05 -21.60 11.14
N SER A 81 1.96 -20.62 11.29
CA SER A 81 2.12 -19.54 10.30
C SER A 81 2.98 -19.97 9.08
N SER A 82 2.43 -19.80 7.87
CA SER A 82 2.94 -20.40 6.62
C SER A 82 3.95 -19.55 5.83
N THR A 83 4.30 -18.34 6.27
CA THR A 83 5.23 -17.47 5.52
C THR A 83 6.50 -17.14 6.31
N LYS A 84 7.65 -17.13 5.61
CA LYS A 84 8.97 -16.78 6.20
C LYS A 84 9.01 -15.35 6.77
N CYS A 85 8.14 -14.46 6.29
CA CYS A 85 8.04 -13.08 6.75
C CYS A 85 7.29 -12.97 8.08
N ALA A 86 6.18 -13.69 8.26
CA ALA A 86 5.45 -13.78 9.53
C ALA A 86 6.33 -14.35 10.65
N LYS A 87 7.19 -15.34 10.33
CA LYS A 87 8.16 -15.91 11.28
C LYS A 87 9.20 -14.89 11.77
N ARG A 88 9.68 -13.99 10.90
CA ARG A 88 10.63 -12.93 11.29
C ARG A 88 9.95 -11.82 12.11
N TYR A 89 8.73 -11.45 11.75
CA TYR A 89 7.90 -10.49 12.49
C TYR A 89 7.62 -10.96 13.92
N MET A 90 7.24 -12.24 14.10
CA MET A 90 6.98 -12.82 15.42
C MET A 90 8.24 -12.90 16.29
N ILE A 91 9.41 -13.26 15.73
CA ILE A 91 10.69 -13.24 16.45
C ILE A 91 11.02 -11.83 16.97
N PHE A 92 10.81 -10.79 16.14
CA PHE A 92 11.11 -9.42 16.52
C PHE A 92 10.12 -8.89 17.58
N PHE A 93 8.84 -9.22 17.47
CA PHE A 93 7.82 -8.91 18.48
C PHE A 93 8.13 -9.59 19.83
N HIS A 94 8.65 -10.82 19.81
CA HIS A 94 9.08 -11.55 21.02
C HIS A 94 10.29 -10.89 21.71
N ILE A 95 11.28 -10.41 20.96
CA ILE A 95 12.41 -9.66 21.53
C ILE A 95 11.90 -8.41 22.25
N GLN A 96 10.88 -7.74 21.72
CA GLN A 96 10.30 -6.54 22.33
C GLN A 96 9.45 -6.82 23.57
N ILE A 97 8.70 -7.93 23.61
CA ILE A 97 8.01 -8.37 24.83
C ILE A 97 9.03 -8.74 25.91
N ILE A 98 10.10 -9.47 25.56
CA ILE A 98 11.17 -9.82 26.50
C ILE A 98 11.83 -8.56 27.04
N MET A 99 12.17 -7.58 26.19
CA MET A 99 12.72 -6.30 26.64
C MET A 99 11.74 -5.53 27.53
N ALA A 100 10.46 -5.46 27.18
CA ALA A 100 9.45 -4.78 27.99
C ALA A 100 9.27 -5.43 29.37
N ILE A 101 9.27 -6.76 29.43
CA ILE A 101 9.21 -7.53 30.69
C ILE A 101 10.49 -7.33 31.49
N SER A 102 11.68 -7.42 30.87
CA SER A 102 12.96 -7.19 31.53
C SER A 102 13.04 -5.78 32.12
N MET A 103 12.57 -4.76 31.40
CA MET A 103 12.54 -3.38 31.90
C MET A 103 11.52 -3.19 33.02
N THR A 104 10.38 -3.89 32.97
CA THR A 104 9.37 -3.87 34.03
C THR A 104 9.93 -4.55 35.29
N VAL A 105 10.48 -5.76 35.17
CA VAL A 105 11.15 -6.47 36.27
C VAL A 105 12.30 -5.64 36.84
N TYR A 106 13.12 -5.01 36.01
CA TYR A 106 14.22 -4.14 36.47
C TYR A 106 13.70 -2.88 37.20
N SER A 107 12.56 -2.32 36.78
CA SER A 107 11.93 -1.19 37.49
C SER A 107 11.32 -1.57 38.84
N TYR A 108 10.94 -2.84 39.04
CA TYR A 108 10.45 -3.37 40.32
C TYR A 108 11.54 -4.06 41.16
N PHE A 109 12.70 -4.37 40.58
CA PHE A 109 13.82 -5.04 41.27
C PHE A 109 14.25 -4.33 42.56
N PRO A 110 14.35 -2.98 42.63
CA PRO A 110 14.65 -2.27 43.88
C PRO A 110 13.55 -2.36 44.95
N LEU A 111 12.29 -2.61 44.55
CA LEU A 111 11.18 -2.87 45.48
C LEU A 111 11.25 -4.30 46.05
N ILE A 112 11.83 -5.24 45.31
CA ILE A 112 11.91 -6.66 45.66
C ILE A 112 13.16 -6.95 46.50
N THR A 113 14.29 -6.28 46.24
CA THR A 113 15.55 -6.56 46.94
C THR A 113 15.75 -5.79 48.26
N GLY A 114 14.80 -4.93 48.66
CA GLY A 114 14.87 -4.16 49.90
C GLY A 114 16.08 -3.20 50.01
N VAL A 115 16.81 -2.98 48.91
CA VAL A 115 18.03 -2.17 48.92
C VAL A 115 17.64 -0.70 48.94
N GLU A 116 17.78 -0.13 50.14
CA GLU A 116 17.70 1.28 50.53
C GLU A 116 16.36 1.98 50.27
N ALA A 117 15.39 1.69 51.14
CA ALA A 117 14.17 2.49 51.35
C ALA A 117 14.43 3.94 51.86
N GLY A 118 15.68 4.41 51.90
CA GLY A 118 16.05 5.71 52.48
C GLY A 118 16.37 6.84 51.49
N ALA A 119 16.68 6.56 50.22
CA ALA A 119 17.36 7.58 49.39
C ALA A 119 16.61 8.06 48.13
N VAL A 120 15.47 7.45 47.74
CA VAL A 120 14.75 7.85 46.52
C VAL A 120 13.26 7.93 46.77
N ASN A 121 12.74 9.17 46.77
CA ASN A 121 11.33 9.47 47.05
C ASN A 121 10.43 8.85 45.96
N PHE A 122 9.22 8.42 46.35
CA PHE A 122 8.21 7.79 45.48
C PHE A 122 7.99 8.56 44.16
N HIS A 123 8.04 9.89 44.21
CA HIS A 123 7.94 10.76 43.04
C HIS A 123 9.10 10.59 42.04
N GLN A 124 10.34 10.37 42.48
CA GLN A 124 11.47 10.12 41.58
C GLN A 124 11.36 8.76 40.87
N LYS A 125 10.80 7.75 41.54
CA LYS A 125 10.53 6.42 40.96
C LYS A 125 9.42 6.47 39.90
N GLN A 126 8.33 7.22 40.17
CA GLN A 126 7.30 7.50 39.16
C GLN A 126 7.85 8.30 37.99
N PHE A 127 8.70 9.29 38.25
CA PHE A 127 9.33 10.10 37.20
C PHE A 127 10.24 9.27 36.30
N PHE A 128 11.06 8.37 36.88
CA PHE A 128 11.94 7.49 36.10
C PHE A 128 11.15 6.49 35.24
N THR A 129 10.07 5.92 35.78
CA THR A 129 9.18 4.99 35.06
C THR A 129 8.43 5.69 33.93
N ALA A 130 7.94 6.91 34.18
CA ALA A 130 7.33 7.75 33.15
C ALA A 130 8.36 8.13 32.08
N HIS A 131 9.57 8.54 32.47
CA HIS A 131 10.64 8.89 31.54
C HIS A 131 11.04 7.70 30.66
N LEU A 132 11.16 6.49 31.21
CA LEU A 132 11.44 5.29 30.42
C LEU A 132 10.32 4.95 29.42
N ARG A 133 9.05 5.08 29.80
CA ARG A 133 7.92 4.87 28.89
C ARG A 133 7.89 5.91 27.76
N TYR A 134 8.12 7.18 28.09
CA TYR A 134 8.05 8.28 27.12
C TYR A 134 9.30 8.44 26.25
N THR A 135 10.49 8.09 26.76
CA THR A 135 11.76 8.29 26.04
C THR A 135 12.20 7.06 25.25
N LEU A 136 11.78 5.84 25.62
CA LEU A 136 12.24 4.60 24.97
C LEU A 136 11.09 3.77 24.38
N TYR A 137 10.01 3.55 25.12
CA TYR A 137 8.93 2.65 24.67
C TYR A 137 8.07 3.25 23.55
N TYR A 138 7.51 4.45 23.74
CA TYR A 138 6.67 5.08 22.71
C TYR A 138 7.43 5.44 21.43
N PRO A 139 8.69 5.94 21.47
CA PRO A 139 9.49 6.16 20.26
C PRO A 139 9.78 4.86 19.51
N ALA A 140 10.08 3.75 20.21
CA ALA A 140 10.27 2.45 19.57
C ALA A 140 8.98 1.93 18.91
N LEU A 141 7.81 2.15 19.54
CA LEU A 141 6.51 1.80 18.97
C LEU A 141 6.19 2.63 17.72
N LEU A 142 6.51 3.93 17.74
CA LEU A 142 6.35 4.83 16.60
C LEU A 142 7.28 4.46 15.45
N ILE A 143 8.57 4.19 15.72
CA ILE A 143 9.53 3.72 14.72
C ILE A 143 9.03 2.41 14.10
N ASN A 144 8.51 1.48 14.91
CA ASN A 144 7.92 0.24 14.41
C ASN A 144 6.68 0.48 13.52
N TYR A 145 5.79 1.39 13.90
CA TYR A 145 4.63 1.76 13.08
C TYR A 145 5.08 2.37 11.75
N LEU A 146 6.08 3.24 11.76
CA LEU A 146 6.67 3.85 10.56
C LEU A 146 7.38 2.81 9.67
N VAL A 147 8.12 1.88 10.27
CA VAL A 147 8.78 0.78 9.55
C VAL A 147 7.75 -0.18 8.96
N CYS A 148 6.71 -0.56 9.71
CA CYS A 148 5.62 -1.40 9.20
C CYS A 148 4.89 -0.70 8.05
N THR A 149 4.47 0.55 8.22
CA THR A 149 3.81 1.29 7.16
C THR A 149 4.72 1.48 5.94
N TYR A 150 6.02 1.67 6.11
CA TYR A 150 6.99 1.74 5.01
C TYR A 150 7.13 0.41 4.25
N PHE A 151 7.29 -0.72 4.96
CA PHE A 151 7.49 -2.03 4.32
C PHE A 151 6.19 -2.65 3.78
N PHE A 152 5.05 -2.45 4.43
CA PHE A 152 3.74 -2.92 3.96
C PHE A 152 3.15 -2.05 2.84
N ARG A 153 3.69 -0.85 2.57
CA ARG A 153 3.20 0.05 1.49
C ARG A 153 3.55 -0.41 0.08
N LYS A 154 4.42 -1.39 -0.10
CA LYS A 154 4.87 -1.81 -1.44
C LYS A 154 4.47 -3.24 -1.78
N ALA A 155 3.15 -3.45 -1.91
CA ALA A 155 2.62 -4.52 -2.76
C ALA A 155 1.94 -3.87 -3.97
N VAL A 156 2.75 -3.26 -4.83
CA VAL A 156 2.29 -2.88 -6.17
C VAL A 156 2.57 -4.09 -7.04
N VAL A 157 1.56 -4.92 -7.29
CA VAL A 157 1.74 -6.01 -8.23
C VAL A 157 1.75 -5.43 -9.64
N PRO A 158 2.83 -5.59 -10.41
CA PRO A 158 2.84 -5.17 -11.80
C PRO A 158 2.31 -6.32 -12.64
N TYR A 159 1.24 -6.08 -13.37
CA TYR A 159 0.57 -7.13 -14.13
C TYR A 159 0.86 -6.97 -15.62
N PRO A 160 1.67 -7.85 -16.22
CA PRO A 160 1.61 -8.03 -17.66
C PRO A 160 0.24 -8.64 -18.03
N PRO A 161 -0.40 -8.20 -19.12
CA PRO A 161 -1.69 -8.67 -19.58
C PRO A 161 -1.58 -10.11 -20.05
N ALA A 162 -2.69 -10.83 -19.98
CA ALA A 162 -2.74 -12.12 -20.61
C ALA A 162 -2.69 -11.99 -22.13
N LYS A 163 -2.04 -12.97 -22.76
CA LYS A 163 -2.09 -13.19 -24.20
C LYS A 163 -3.48 -13.72 -24.58
N ILE A 164 -4.46 -12.84 -24.66
CA ILE A 164 -5.79 -13.18 -25.20
C ILE A 164 -5.73 -13.00 -26.71
N SER A 165 -6.22 -13.99 -27.46
CA SER A 165 -6.37 -13.88 -28.91
C SER A 165 -7.73 -13.26 -29.23
N PHE A 166 -7.73 -12.09 -29.88
CA PHE A 166 -8.95 -11.38 -30.25
C PHE A 166 -9.56 -11.86 -31.57
N HIS A 167 -8.79 -12.49 -32.45
CA HIS A 167 -9.26 -13.04 -33.72
C HIS A 167 -9.83 -14.47 -33.54
N THR A 168 -10.80 -14.62 -32.64
CA THR A 168 -11.45 -15.92 -32.38
C THR A 168 -12.95 -15.77 -32.22
N THR A 169 -13.69 -16.86 -32.46
CA THR A 169 -15.14 -16.94 -32.17
C THR A 169 -15.43 -17.20 -30.69
N LYS A 170 -14.39 -17.29 -29.84
CA LYS A 170 -14.54 -17.58 -28.42
C LYS A 170 -15.19 -16.39 -27.73
N LYS A 171 -16.19 -16.69 -26.91
CA LYS A 171 -16.89 -15.69 -26.08
C LYS A 171 -16.48 -15.90 -24.63
N TYR A 172 -16.28 -14.80 -23.91
CA TYR A 172 -15.83 -14.83 -22.52
C TYR A 172 -16.92 -14.30 -21.59
N LEU A 173 -16.85 -14.67 -20.31
CA LEU A 173 -17.66 -14.11 -19.23
C LEU A 173 -16.76 -13.91 -18.01
N SER A 174 -16.84 -12.73 -17.39
CA SER A 174 -16.05 -12.39 -16.20
C SER A 174 -16.92 -11.69 -15.16
N SER A 175 -16.41 -11.61 -13.94
CA SER A 175 -16.92 -10.80 -12.84
C SER A 175 -15.74 -10.09 -12.16
N ASN A 176 -16.02 -9.04 -11.37
CA ASN A 176 -15.04 -8.46 -10.44
C ASN A 176 -14.73 -9.41 -9.28
N LEU A 177 -15.58 -10.43 -9.07
CA LEU A 177 -15.48 -11.44 -8.01
C LEU A 177 -15.54 -10.85 -6.59
N ALA A 178 -16.00 -11.65 -5.63
CA ALA A 178 -15.96 -11.30 -4.22
C ALA A 178 -14.55 -11.48 -3.62
N ALA A 179 -13.48 -11.11 -4.34
CA ALA A 179 -12.10 -11.50 -4.02
C ALA A 179 -11.63 -11.08 -2.61
N GLY A 180 -12.20 -9.98 -2.09
CA GLY A 180 -11.93 -9.49 -0.73
C GLY A 180 -12.56 -10.32 0.40
N HIS A 181 -13.41 -11.29 0.08
CA HIS A 181 -14.19 -12.03 1.06
C HIS A 181 -13.61 -13.43 1.38
N HIS A 182 -14.23 -14.10 2.35
CA HIS A 182 -13.81 -15.42 2.82
C HIS A 182 -14.12 -16.53 1.81
N LEU A 183 -13.49 -17.69 2.02
CA LEU A 183 -13.50 -18.85 1.12
C LEU A 183 -14.89 -19.27 0.62
N GLY A 184 -15.91 -19.30 1.49
CA GLY A 184 -17.27 -19.67 1.09
C GLY A 184 -17.85 -18.75 0.01
N ASN A 185 -17.72 -17.43 0.18
CA ASN A 185 -18.15 -16.44 -0.81
C ASN A 185 -17.34 -16.57 -2.11
N ASN A 186 -16.04 -16.84 -1.98
CA ASN A 186 -15.16 -17.01 -3.13
C ASN A 186 -15.58 -18.21 -3.99
N ILE A 187 -15.89 -19.35 -3.36
CA ILE A 187 -16.40 -20.54 -4.03
C ILE A 187 -17.76 -20.25 -4.67
N PHE A 188 -18.66 -19.55 -3.96
CA PHE A 188 -19.99 -19.22 -4.48
C PHE A 188 -19.92 -18.41 -5.77
N GLU A 189 -19.12 -17.33 -5.78
CA GLU A 189 -18.92 -16.48 -6.96
C GLU A 189 -18.33 -17.25 -8.15
N LEU A 190 -17.31 -18.07 -7.91
CA LEU A 190 -16.68 -18.85 -8.99
C LEU A 190 -17.59 -19.95 -9.51
N ALA A 191 -18.30 -20.66 -8.63
CA ALA A 191 -19.25 -21.67 -9.05
C ALA A 191 -20.41 -21.05 -9.85
N ALA A 192 -20.92 -19.89 -9.42
CA ALA A 192 -21.95 -19.14 -10.13
C ALA A 192 -21.46 -18.69 -11.52
N LEU A 193 -20.27 -18.08 -11.58
CA LEU A 193 -19.66 -17.62 -12.83
C LEU A 193 -19.40 -18.79 -13.79
N TYR A 194 -18.92 -19.93 -13.29
CA TYR A 194 -18.73 -21.15 -14.08
C TYR A 194 -20.06 -21.69 -14.61
N GLY A 195 -21.09 -21.79 -13.76
CA GLY A 195 -22.42 -22.25 -14.14
C GLY A 195 -23.08 -21.36 -15.21
N LEU A 196 -23.01 -20.04 -15.05
CA LEU A 196 -23.48 -19.08 -16.04
C LEU A 196 -22.70 -19.19 -17.35
N SER A 197 -21.37 -19.31 -17.27
CA SER A 197 -20.51 -19.47 -18.44
C SER A 197 -20.88 -20.72 -19.24
N LYS A 198 -21.13 -21.86 -18.59
CA LYS A 198 -21.60 -23.08 -19.26
C LYS A 198 -22.94 -22.90 -19.97
N ARG A 199 -23.92 -22.29 -19.31
CA ARG A 199 -25.26 -22.04 -19.89
C ARG A 199 -25.21 -21.08 -21.08
N LEU A 200 -24.37 -20.05 -21.00
CA LEU A 200 -24.20 -19.04 -22.04
C LEU A 200 -23.20 -19.44 -23.13
N LYS A 201 -22.60 -20.64 -23.04
CA LYS A 201 -21.55 -21.12 -23.95
C LYS A 201 -20.36 -20.14 -24.03
N ARG A 202 -19.90 -19.68 -22.88
CA ARG A 202 -18.77 -18.75 -22.70
C ARG A 202 -17.63 -19.41 -21.92
N ILE A 203 -16.43 -18.90 -22.12
CA ILE A 203 -15.24 -19.25 -21.35
C ILE A 203 -15.22 -18.36 -20.10
N PRO A 204 -15.26 -18.93 -18.89
CA PRO A 204 -15.15 -18.15 -17.67
C PRO A 204 -13.74 -17.58 -17.56
N LEU A 205 -13.67 -16.28 -17.28
CA LEU A 205 -12.43 -15.52 -17.17
C LEU A 205 -12.25 -15.04 -15.72
N PHE A 206 -11.03 -15.13 -15.23
CA PHE A 206 -10.65 -14.68 -13.88
C PHE A 206 -9.61 -13.57 -14.03
N PHE A 207 -10.00 -12.32 -13.81
CA PHE A 207 -9.05 -11.21 -13.77
C PHE A 207 -8.36 -11.16 -12.39
N ILE A 208 -7.03 -11.13 -12.40
CA ILE A 208 -6.25 -10.81 -11.21
C ILE A 208 -6.00 -9.30 -11.23
N GLU A 209 -6.79 -8.56 -10.46
CA GLU A 209 -6.68 -7.10 -10.36
C GLU A 209 -5.93 -6.65 -9.10
N THR A 210 -5.96 -7.47 -8.05
CA THR A 210 -5.38 -7.16 -6.74
C THR A 210 -4.82 -8.40 -6.05
N ASP A 211 -4.08 -8.22 -4.97
CA ASP A 211 -3.62 -9.32 -4.11
C ASP A 211 -4.76 -10.16 -3.52
N TYR A 212 -5.95 -9.57 -3.38
CA TYR A 212 -7.13 -10.32 -2.96
C TYR A 212 -7.51 -11.39 -3.98
N HIS A 213 -7.41 -11.09 -5.27
CA HIS A 213 -7.66 -12.07 -6.34
C HIS A 213 -6.62 -13.19 -6.33
N LEU A 214 -5.34 -12.88 -6.07
CA LEU A 214 -4.30 -13.89 -5.92
C LEU A 214 -4.56 -14.82 -4.73
N ARG A 215 -4.96 -14.25 -3.57
CA ARG A 215 -5.33 -15.03 -2.39
C ARG A 215 -6.56 -15.88 -2.64
N MET A 216 -7.61 -15.31 -3.24
CA MET A 216 -8.82 -16.02 -3.64
C MET A 216 -8.47 -17.23 -4.51
N LYS A 217 -7.69 -17.01 -5.59
CA LYS A 217 -7.21 -18.07 -6.47
C LYS A 217 -6.50 -19.17 -5.67
N GLY A 218 -5.51 -18.80 -4.84
CA GLY A 218 -4.76 -19.78 -4.06
C GLY A 218 -5.61 -20.57 -3.08
N TYR A 219 -6.55 -19.92 -2.38
CA TYR A 219 -7.45 -20.61 -1.45
C TYR A 219 -8.40 -21.58 -2.17
N VAL A 220 -9.00 -21.16 -3.29
CA VAL A 220 -9.93 -22.01 -4.03
C VAL A 220 -9.19 -23.12 -4.77
N GLU A 221 -7.99 -22.87 -5.31
CA GLU A 221 -7.16 -23.94 -5.91
C GLU A 221 -6.82 -25.03 -4.90
N ASN A 222 -6.55 -24.66 -3.64
CA ASN A 222 -6.25 -25.64 -2.59
C ASN A 222 -7.46 -26.49 -2.18
N VAL A 223 -8.67 -25.94 -2.24
CA VAL A 223 -9.90 -26.60 -1.74
C VAL A 223 -10.72 -27.24 -2.88
N MET A 224 -10.78 -26.60 -4.04
CA MET A 224 -11.53 -27.03 -5.24
C MET A 224 -10.70 -26.80 -6.52
N PRO A 225 -9.56 -27.51 -6.71
CA PRO A 225 -8.68 -27.32 -7.86
C PRO A 225 -9.39 -27.52 -9.20
N GLY A 226 -10.35 -28.46 -9.27
CA GLY A 226 -11.13 -28.74 -10.47
C GLY A 226 -12.03 -27.57 -10.91
N LEU A 227 -12.49 -26.73 -9.96
CA LEU A 227 -13.27 -25.53 -10.26
C LEU A 227 -12.36 -24.45 -10.87
N MET A 228 -11.21 -24.18 -10.23
CA MET A 228 -10.28 -23.16 -10.73
C MET A 228 -9.66 -23.54 -12.08
N ALA A 229 -9.44 -24.82 -12.34
CA ALA A 229 -8.94 -25.30 -13.64
C ALA A 229 -9.89 -24.99 -14.81
N GLN A 230 -11.16 -24.62 -14.56
CA GLN A 230 -12.09 -24.23 -15.61
C GLN A 230 -11.88 -22.79 -16.12
N PHE A 231 -11.17 -21.95 -15.35
CA PHE A 231 -11.04 -20.52 -15.62
C PHE A 231 -9.83 -20.21 -16.48
N LEU A 232 -10.01 -19.33 -17.46
CA LEU A 232 -8.89 -18.63 -18.09
C LEU A 232 -8.46 -17.50 -17.16
N VAL A 233 -7.30 -17.65 -16.53
CA VAL A 233 -6.74 -16.63 -15.63
C VAL A 233 -6.00 -15.57 -16.44
N VAL A 234 -6.37 -14.32 -16.18
CA VAL A 234 -5.79 -13.14 -16.85
C VAL A 234 -5.23 -12.20 -15.81
N ASN A 235 -3.97 -11.80 -15.98
CA ASN A 235 -3.33 -10.84 -15.09
C ASN A 235 -3.63 -9.41 -15.57
N GLY A 236 -4.15 -8.58 -14.67
CA GLY A 236 -4.26 -7.14 -14.84
C GLY A 236 -5.26 -6.62 -15.87
N SER A 237 -5.44 -5.30 -15.81
CA SER A 237 -6.22 -4.50 -16.76
C SER A 237 -5.31 -3.98 -17.87
N SER A 238 -5.72 -4.10 -19.14
CA SER A 238 -4.96 -3.58 -20.28
C SER A 238 -5.86 -2.98 -21.34
N TRP A 239 -5.39 -1.90 -21.97
CA TRP A 239 -6.05 -1.25 -23.09
C TRP A 239 -6.22 -2.15 -24.31
N LYS A 240 -5.37 -3.18 -24.44
CA LYS A 240 -5.39 -4.13 -25.56
C LYS A 240 -6.73 -4.87 -25.66
N TYR A 241 -7.46 -4.98 -24.55
CA TYR A 241 -8.75 -5.65 -24.50
C TYR A 241 -9.86 -4.85 -25.20
N PHE A 242 -9.64 -3.55 -25.39
CA PHE A 242 -10.63 -2.63 -25.96
C PHE A 242 -10.00 -1.66 -26.98
N HIS A 243 -8.83 -1.98 -27.56
CA HIS A 243 -8.09 -1.09 -28.45
C HIS A 243 -8.97 -0.50 -29.55
N ASP A 244 -9.68 -1.37 -30.25
CA ASP A 244 -10.52 -1.03 -31.40
C ASP A 244 -11.89 -0.47 -31.01
N MET A 245 -12.20 -0.39 -29.72
CA MET A 245 -13.49 0.09 -29.21
C MET A 245 -13.50 1.58 -28.92
N ARG A 246 -12.43 2.32 -29.22
CA ARG A 246 -12.30 3.73 -28.84
C ARG A 246 -13.47 4.60 -29.30
N VAL A 247 -13.86 4.47 -30.57
CA VAL A 247 -14.98 5.23 -31.16
C VAL A 247 -16.26 4.92 -30.41
N THR A 248 -16.59 3.63 -30.29
CA THR A 248 -17.78 3.15 -29.57
C THR A 248 -17.81 3.59 -28.10
N LEU A 249 -16.69 3.49 -27.38
CA LEU A 249 -16.60 3.89 -25.98
C LEU A 249 -16.75 5.41 -25.80
N ARG A 250 -16.28 6.22 -26.75
CA ARG A 250 -16.54 7.65 -26.76
C ARG A 250 -18.03 7.94 -26.96
N ASP A 251 -18.74 7.15 -27.76
CA ASP A 251 -20.17 7.34 -28.01
C ASP A 251 -21.04 6.97 -26.79
N PHE A 252 -20.52 6.17 -25.86
CA PHE A 252 -21.20 5.88 -24.60
C PHE A 252 -21.10 7.01 -23.56
N LEU A 253 -20.23 8.00 -23.76
CA LEU A 253 -20.21 9.18 -22.90
C LEU A 253 -21.49 9.98 -23.08
N ALA A 254 -22.04 10.48 -21.96
CA ALA A 254 -23.23 11.31 -21.96
C ALA A 254 -23.07 12.54 -22.87
N PHE A 255 -24.19 13.03 -23.39
CA PHE A 255 -24.21 14.28 -24.12
C PHE A 255 -23.74 15.43 -23.20
N PRO A 256 -22.91 16.34 -23.72
CA PRO A 256 -22.36 17.43 -22.92
C PRO A 256 -23.45 18.43 -22.57
N ASP A 257 -23.53 18.76 -21.29
CA ASP A 257 -24.17 19.99 -20.85
C ASP A 257 -23.16 21.14 -21.00
N PHE A 258 -23.23 21.85 -22.13
CA PHE A 258 -22.25 22.87 -22.47
C PHE A 258 -22.22 24.05 -21.48
N GLY A 259 -23.29 24.27 -20.72
CA GLY A 259 -23.35 25.31 -19.68
C GLY A 259 -22.35 25.05 -18.54
N LYS A 260 -22.07 23.78 -18.25
CA LYS A 260 -21.08 23.39 -17.23
C LYS A 260 -19.64 23.73 -17.62
N PHE A 261 -19.38 23.95 -18.90
CA PHE A 261 -18.04 24.18 -19.43
C PHE A 261 -17.77 25.64 -19.79
N GLU A 262 -18.67 26.58 -19.46
CA GLU A 262 -18.57 27.98 -19.88
C GLU A 262 -17.28 28.66 -19.42
N ASN A 263 -16.75 28.27 -18.25
CA ASN A 263 -15.50 28.81 -17.70
C ASN A 263 -14.24 28.18 -18.30
N LEU A 264 -14.38 27.19 -19.18
CA LEU A 264 -13.27 26.49 -19.81
C LEU A 264 -13.22 26.81 -21.31
N PRO A 265 -12.00 26.89 -21.90
CA PRO A 265 -11.85 27.16 -23.32
C PRO A 265 -12.50 26.07 -24.16
N LYS A 266 -12.97 26.40 -25.36
CA LYS A 266 -13.44 25.41 -26.34
C LYS A 266 -12.37 25.22 -27.40
N SER A 267 -12.18 23.98 -27.84
CA SER A 267 -11.25 23.71 -28.93
C SER A 267 -11.96 23.84 -30.28
N ASP A 268 -11.42 24.70 -31.14
CA ASP A 268 -11.96 25.05 -32.44
C ASP A 268 -10.83 25.23 -33.48
N GLU A 269 -11.14 25.88 -34.59
CA GLU A 269 -10.17 26.12 -35.67
C GLU A 269 -9.01 27.02 -35.23
N ASN A 270 -9.25 27.95 -34.30
CA ASN A 270 -8.31 28.97 -33.84
C ASN A 270 -7.73 28.68 -32.45
N THR A 271 -8.33 27.75 -31.70
CA THR A 271 -7.98 27.46 -30.31
C THR A 271 -7.60 26.01 -30.15
N HIS A 272 -6.36 25.78 -29.68
CA HIS A 272 -5.86 24.46 -29.35
C HIS A 272 -5.82 24.29 -27.83
N VAL A 273 -6.51 23.26 -27.33
CA VAL A 273 -6.62 22.99 -25.89
C VAL A 273 -5.77 21.78 -25.52
N THR A 274 -4.77 22.01 -24.67
CA THR A 274 -4.00 20.95 -24.01
C THR A 274 -4.53 20.73 -22.60
N CYS A 275 -4.98 19.51 -22.32
CA CYS A 275 -5.50 19.13 -21.02
C CYS A 275 -4.43 18.46 -20.19
N VAL A 276 -4.23 18.93 -18.96
CA VAL A 276 -3.22 18.42 -18.04
C VAL A 276 -3.94 17.70 -16.91
N HIS A 277 -3.79 16.38 -16.86
CA HIS A 277 -4.30 15.57 -15.75
C HIS A 277 -3.29 15.52 -14.61
N THR A 278 -3.78 15.84 -13.41
CA THR A 278 -3.03 15.78 -12.15
C THR A 278 -3.69 14.82 -11.16
N ARG A 279 -2.87 14.20 -10.29
CA ARG A 279 -3.32 13.33 -9.20
C ARG A 279 -2.39 13.49 -8.02
N ARG A 280 -2.92 13.91 -6.87
CA ARG A 280 -2.15 14.13 -5.64
C ARG A 280 -2.69 13.38 -4.46
N SER A 281 -3.91 13.64 -4.02
CA SER A 281 -4.43 13.31 -2.69
C SER A 281 -3.98 11.94 -2.17
N ASP A 282 -4.62 10.85 -2.62
CA ASP A 282 -4.28 9.51 -2.14
C ASP A 282 -2.96 8.98 -2.72
N PHE A 283 -2.40 9.62 -3.75
CA PHE A 283 -1.09 9.25 -4.31
C PHE A 283 0.03 9.64 -3.36
N ILE A 284 -0.02 10.85 -2.79
CA ILE A 284 0.91 11.29 -1.74
C ILE A 284 0.77 10.39 -0.52
N GLU A 285 -0.47 10.14 -0.09
CA GLU A 285 -0.73 9.28 1.07
C GLU A 285 -0.19 7.87 0.88
N LYS A 286 -0.35 7.28 -0.31
CA LYS A 286 0.09 5.91 -0.61
C LYS A 286 1.55 5.82 -1.05
N GLY A 287 2.25 6.95 -1.21
CA GLY A 287 3.63 7.01 -1.68
C GLY A 287 3.80 6.57 -3.14
N PHE A 288 2.80 6.86 -3.97
CA PHE A 288 2.93 6.82 -5.43
C PHE A 288 3.47 8.16 -5.93
N TYR A 289 4.12 8.15 -7.10
CA TYR A 289 4.49 9.38 -7.79
C TYR A 289 3.25 10.22 -8.09
N SER A 290 3.05 11.23 -7.25
CA SER A 290 2.04 12.25 -7.42
C SER A 290 2.51 13.28 -8.43
N SER A 291 1.57 14.01 -9.00
CA SER A 291 1.87 15.12 -9.90
C SER A 291 2.87 16.13 -9.32
N ASP A 292 3.97 16.32 -10.05
CA ASP A 292 5.06 17.26 -9.74
C ASP A 292 4.88 18.56 -10.53
N PRO A 293 4.83 19.75 -9.87
CA PRO A 293 4.64 21.01 -10.55
C PRO A 293 5.82 21.38 -11.46
N ILE A 294 7.05 20.99 -11.13
CA ILE A 294 8.25 21.22 -11.96
C ILE A 294 8.13 20.41 -13.24
N PHE A 295 7.72 19.14 -13.13
CA PHE A 295 7.49 18.28 -14.30
C PHE A 295 6.41 18.88 -15.19
N ILE A 296 5.27 19.27 -14.62
CA ILE A 296 4.15 19.84 -15.38
C ILE A 296 4.55 21.10 -16.13
N ARG A 297 5.24 22.04 -15.47
CA ARG A 297 5.72 23.28 -16.11
C ARG A 297 6.63 22.97 -17.30
N ASN A 298 7.63 22.11 -17.09
CA ASN A 298 8.61 21.78 -18.13
C ASN A 298 7.99 20.95 -19.27
N ALA A 299 7.06 20.05 -18.96
CA ALA A 299 6.33 19.28 -19.95
C ALA A 299 5.41 20.19 -20.78
N VAL A 300 4.71 21.15 -20.18
CA VAL A 300 3.91 22.12 -20.92
C VAL A 300 4.77 22.96 -21.86
N THR A 301 5.93 23.45 -21.39
CA THR A 301 6.91 24.15 -22.25
C THR A 301 7.34 23.27 -23.43
N TYR A 302 7.73 22.04 -23.16
CA TYR A 302 8.10 21.06 -24.19
C TYR A 302 6.98 20.85 -25.23
N LEU A 303 5.73 20.72 -24.78
CA LEU A 303 4.58 20.52 -25.66
C LEU A 303 4.26 21.75 -26.51
N ASN A 304 4.46 22.95 -25.96
CA ASN A 304 4.32 24.21 -26.68
C ASN A 304 5.38 24.34 -27.78
N GLU A 305 6.65 24.07 -27.47
CA GLU A 305 7.76 24.11 -28.42
C GLU A 305 7.59 23.10 -29.55
N LYS A 306 7.20 21.86 -29.23
CA LYS A 306 6.94 20.81 -30.24
C LYS A 306 5.79 21.18 -31.19
N SER A 307 4.88 22.05 -30.76
CA SER A 307 3.72 22.50 -31.55
C SER A 307 3.97 23.82 -32.28
N ALA A 308 5.20 24.35 -32.27
CA ALA A 308 5.57 25.64 -32.84
C ALA A 308 5.40 25.75 -34.38
N ASN A 309 5.06 24.65 -35.06
CA ASN A 309 4.73 24.65 -36.49
C ASN A 309 3.33 25.21 -36.81
N ASP A 310 2.45 25.39 -35.81
CA ASP A 310 1.11 25.97 -35.96
C ASP A 310 0.97 27.22 -35.06
N LYS A 311 1.77 28.26 -35.36
CA LYS A 311 1.81 29.51 -34.59
C LYS A 311 0.51 30.34 -34.67
N THR A 312 -0.41 29.94 -35.54
CA THR A 312 -1.66 30.66 -35.79
C THR A 312 -2.73 30.42 -34.74
N LYS A 313 -2.66 29.30 -34.00
CA LYS A 313 -3.68 28.96 -32.99
C LYS A 313 -3.34 29.47 -31.58
N SER A 314 -4.35 30.01 -30.90
CA SER A 314 -4.29 30.32 -29.47
C SER A 314 -4.13 29.04 -28.67
N ARG A 315 -3.14 29.01 -27.77
CA ARG A 315 -2.81 27.84 -26.95
C ARG A 315 -3.42 28.01 -25.57
N LYS A 316 -4.30 27.08 -25.19
CA LYS A 316 -4.97 27.07 -23.89
C LYS A 316 -4.64 25.78 -23.16
N PHE A 317 -4.47 25.89 -21.85
CA PHE A 317 -4.16 24.77 -20.98
C PHE A 317 -5.25 24.62 -19.93
N VAL A 318 -5.81 23.43 -19.80
CA VAL A 318 -6.82 23.15 -18.78
C VAL A 318 -6.30 22.08 -17.83
N ILE A 319 -6.26 22.38 -16.55
CA ILE A 319 -5.71 21.53 -15.51
C ILE A 319 -6.87 20.83 -14.81
N PHE A 320 -6.78 19.51 -14.74
CA PHE A 320 -7.74 18.61 -14.11
C PHE A 320 -7.07 17.86 -12.97
N GLY A 321 -7.82 17.50 -11.94
CA GLY A 321 -7.28 16.76 -10.81
C GLY A 321 -8.10 16.87 -9.54
N ASP A 322 -7.55 16.29 -8.48
CA ASP A 322 -8.20 16.12 -7.18
C ASP A 322 -7.78 17.15 -6.12
N ASP A 323 -6.82 18.00 -6.43
CA ASP A 323 -6.26 18.99 -5.50
C ASP A 323 -6.30 20.39 -6.11
N GLN A 324 -7.36 21.14 -5.79
CA GLN A 324 -7.62 22.48 -6.31
C GLN A 324 -6.51 23.49 -5.93
N GLN A 325 -5.97 23.38 -4.72
CA GLN A 325 -4.91 24.29 -4.26
C GLN A 325 -3.62 24.04 -5.03
N PHE A 326 -3.26 22.77 -5.22
CA PHE A 326 -2.14 22.41 -6.05
C PHE A 326 -2.31 22.88 -7.48
N MET A 327 -3.45 22.60 -8.13
CA MET A 327 -3.66 22.98 -9.52
C MET A 327 -3.49 24.48 -9.75
N LYS A 328 -4.01 25.31 -8.82
CA LYS A 328 -3.87 26.77 -8.85
C LYS A 328 -2.42 27.24 -8.61
N SER A 329 -1.62 26.50 -7.84
CA SER A 329 -0.22 26.86 -7.56
C SER A 329 0.77 26.42 -8.64
N ILE A 330 0.40 25.52 -9.56
CA ILE A 330 1.31 25.10 -10.63
C ILE A 330 1.80 26.29 -11.44
N PHE A 331 0.99 27.31 -11.71
CA PHE A 331 1.40 28.46 -12.54
C PHE A 331 1.32 29.82 -11.82
N SER A 332 1.19 29.83 -10.48
CA SER A 332 1.07 31.07 -9.70
C SER A 332 2.31 31.97 -9.78
N ASP A 333 3.50 31.39 -9.92
CA ASP A 333 4.77 32.10 -9.77
C ASP A 333 5.35 32.60 -11.11
N ASN A 334 4.73 32.22 -12.23
CA ASN A 334 5.23 32.58 -13.56
C ASN A 334 4.80 34.00 -13.93
N LEU A 335 5.66 34.95 -13.58
CA LEU A 335 5.67 36.37 -14.00
C LEU A 335 5.74 36.59 -15.53
N GLN A 336 5.78 35.55 -16.36
CA GLN A 336 5.69 35.66 -17.81
C GLN A 336 4.24 35.41 -18.28
N LYS A 337 3.41 36.45 -18.14
CA LYS A 337 2.10 36.65 -18.77
C LYS A 337 2.19 36.79 -20.30
N SER A 338 2.93 35.92 -20.97
CA SER A 338 3.17 36.01 -22.40
C SER A 338 2.63 34.76 -23.08
N GLN A 339 1.42 34.88 -23.65
CA GLN A 339 0.76 34.00 -24.62
C GLN A 339 0.07 32.69 -24.15
N THR A 340 0.24 32.24 -22.91
CA THR A 340 -0.33 30.94 -22.49
C THR A 340 -1.40 31.12 -21.41
N ASP A 341 -2.66 30.83 -21.74
CA ASP A 341 -3.77 30.90 -20.77
C ASP A 341 -3.97 29.53 -20.10
N TYR A 342 -3.93 29.54 -18.77
CA TYR A 342 -4.15 28.36 -17.93
C TYR A 342 -5.51 28.47 -17.23
N PHE A 343 -6.26 27.38 -17.24
CA PHE A 343 -7.56 27.25 -16.60
C PHE A 343 -7.52 26.05 -15.65
N VAL A 344 -8.16 26.16 -14.49
CA VAL A 344 -8.31 25.04 -13.56
C VAL A 344 -9.76 24.58 -13.64
N SER A 345 -9.97 23.29 -13.88
CA SER A 345 -11.31 22.70 -13.84
C SER A 345 -11.80 22.64 -12.40
N GLU A 346 -13.00 23.17 -12.17
CA GLU A 346 -13.75 23.02 -10.91
C GLU A 346 -14.93 22.04 -11.09
N ASN A 347 -14.94 21.29 -12.20
CA ASN A 347 -16.01 20.38 -12.55
C ASN A 347 -15.92 19.05 -11.81
N GLN A 348 -16.98 18.25 -11.93
CA GLN A 348 -16.97 16.86 -11.47
C GLN A 348 -16.13 15.98 -12.40
N PRO A 349 -15.53 14.87 -11.91
CA PRO A 349 -14.74 13.96 -12.73
C PRO A 349 -15.49 13.41 -13.96
N SER A 350 -16.80 13.20 -13.86
CA SER A 350 -17.63 12.77 -15.00
C SER A 350 -17.70 13.84 -16.09
N ASP A 351 -17.87 15.10 -15.69
CA ASP A 351 -17.95 16.25 -16.60
C ASP A 351 -16.58 16.50 -17.26
N ASP A 352 -15.46 16.28 -16.56
CA ASP A 352 -14.10 16.38 -17.10
C ASP A 352 -13.82 15.37 -18.23
N LEU A 353 -14.30 14.12 -18.10
CA LEU A 353 -14.18 13.11 -19.16
C LEU A 353 -14.98 13.52 -20.40
N ILE A 354 -16.18 14.08 -20.20
CA ILE A 354 -17.02 14.59 -21.28
C ILE A 354 -16.34 15.78 -21.95
N TYR A 355 -15.86 16.75 -21.18
CA TYR A 355 -15.10 17.88 -21.71
C TYR A 355 -13.90 17.40 -22.54
N SER A 356 -13.19 16.38 -22.06
CA SER A 356 -12.04 15.81 -22.77
C SER A 356 -12.38 15.29 -24.16
N LYS A 357 -13.51 14.57 -24.28
CA LYS A 357 -14.01 14.05 -25.56
C LYS A 357 -14.20 15.16 -26.61
N TYR A 358 -14.64 16.34 -26.20
CA TYR A 358 -15.02 17.43 -27.12
C TYR A 358 -13.96 18.51 -27.29
N ASN A 359 -13.06 18.70 -26.32
CA ASN A 359 -12.17 19.85 -26.30
C ASN A 359 -10.68 19.50 -26.22
N CYS A 360 -10.27 18.39 -25.60
CA CYS A 360 -8.84 18.12 -25.43
C CYS A 360 -8.17 17.64 -26.72
N ASP A 361 -7.52 18.54 -27.45
CA ASP A 361 -6.72 18.21 -28.64
C ASP A 361 -5.49 17.38 -28.25
N ARG A 362 -4.96 17.63 -27.05
CA ARG A 362 -3.85 16.91 -26.46
C ARG A 362 -4.09 16.69 -24.97
N VAL A 363 -3.59 15.58 -24.44
CA VAL A 363 -3.62 15.29 -23.01
C VAL A 363 -2.21 15.04 -22.48
N LEU A 364 -1.87 15.64 -21.34
CA LEU A 364 -0.67 15.37 -20.55
C LEU A 364 -1.09 14.69 -19.24
N ILE A 365 -0.68 13.45 -19.03
CA ILE A 365 -0.90 12.69 -17.80
C ILE A 365 0.34 12.83 -16.92
N SER A 366 0.31 13.76 -15.96
CA SER A 366 1.46 14.01 -15.07
C SER A 366 1.62 12.94 -13.98
N ALA A 367 0.56 12.23 -13.65
CA ALA A 367 0.56 11.12 -12.71
C ALA A 367 0.16 9.83 -13.45
N SER A 368 1.16 9.14 -14.00
CA SER A 368 1.01 8.03 -14.94
C SER A 368 0.26 6.80 -14.39
N ARG A 369 0.21 6.61 -13.08
CA ARG A 369 -0.59 5.55 -12.45
C ARG A 369 -2.08 5.87 -12.35
N SER A 370 -2.50 7.08 -12.72
CA SER A 370 -3.89 7.48 -12.63
C SER A 370 -4.71 6.84 -13.75
N THR A 371 -5.60 5.91 -13.38
CA THR A 371 -6.58 5.32 -14.31
C THR A 371 -7.56 6.37 -14.84
N PHE A 372 -7.88 7.39 -14.06
CA PHE A 372 -8.67 8.52 -14.54
C PHE A 372 -7.93 9.31 -15.63
N GLY A 373 -6.64 9.59 -15.43
CA GLY A 373 -5.79 10.21 -16.45
C GLY A 373 -5.72 9.38 -17.73
N PHE A 374 -5.60 8.06 -17.59
CA PHE A 374 -5.69 7.13 -18.73
C PHE A 374 -7.01 7.31 -19.49
N TRP A 375 -8.17 7.27 -18.81
CA TRP A 375 -9.47 7.41 -19.49
C TRP A 375 -9.65 8.79 -20.12
N MET A 376 -9.19 9.85 -19.47
CA MET A 376 -9.19 11.21 -20.01
C MET A 376 -8.39 11.29 -21.32
N GLY A 377 -7.19 10.70 -21.35
CA GLY A 377 -6.36 10.61 -22.56
C GLY A 377 -7.02 9.77 -23.65
N TYR A 378 -7.48 8.58 -23.30
CA TYR A 378 -8.08 7.63 -24.24
C TYR A 378 -9.33 8.18 -24.92
N LEU A 379 -10.20 8.88 -24.17
CA LEU A 379 -11.46 9.42 -24.68
C LEU A 379 -11.34 10.81 -25.31
N SER A 380 -10.16 11.44 -25.24
CA SER A 380 -9.92 12.83 -25.68
C SER A 380 -10.29 13.12 -27.14
N LYS A 381 -10.54 14.39 -27.48
CA LYS A 381 -10.82 14.84 -28.84
C LYS A 381 -9.71 14.38 -29.82
N GLY A 382 -8.47 14.79 -29.54
CA GLY A 382 -7.36 14.65 -30.48
C GLY A 382 -6.58 13.33 -30.43
N ASN A 383 -6.80 12.49 -29.41
CA ASN A 383 -6.08 11.21 -29.24
C ASN A 383 -4.54 11.36 -29.17
N ALA A 384 -4.03 12.56 -28.94
CA ALA A 384 -2.61 12.83 -28.75
C ALA A 384 -2.31 12.89 -27.26
N VAL A 385 -1.71 11.83 -26.72
CA VAL A 385 -1.50 11.67 -25.28
C VAL A 385 -0.03 11.56 -24.96
N TYR A 386 0.39 12.35 -23.98
CA TYR A 386 1.70 12.35 -23.38
C TYR A 386 1.54 11.95 -21.93
N HIS A 387 2.44 11.15 -21.39
CA HIS A 387 2.38 10.76 -20.00
C HIS A 387 3.76 10.70 -19.39
N MET A 388 3.84 10.94 -18.08
CA MET A 388 5.06 10.69 -17.34
C MET A 388 5.44 9.21 -17.39
N ASP A 389 6.74 8.89 -17.40
CA ASP A 389 7.22 7.53 -17.26
C ASP A 389 6.72 6.93 -15.94
N ILE A 390 5.94 5.86 -16.02
CA ILE A 390 5.40 5.14 -14.86
C ILE A 390 6.49 4.50 -13.99
N THR A 391 7.66 4.31 -14.57
CA THR A 391 8.82 3.76 -13.87
C THR A 391 9.68 4.84 -13.20
N HIS A 392 9.35 6.12 -13.34
CA HIS A 392 10.14 7.27 -12.88
C HIS A 392 10.69 7.11 -11.46
N GLU A 393 9.83 6.82 -10.49
CA GLU A 393 10.24 6.69 -9.08
C GLU A 393 11.07 5.45 -8.76
N ASN A 394 10.88 4.37 -9.51
CA ASN A 394 11.36 3.07 -9.06
C ASN A 394 11.55 2.07 -10.21
N LYS A 395 12.47 2.41 -11.12
CA LYS A 395 12.79 1.58 -12.29
C LYS A 395 13.16 0.15 -11.93
N GLU A 396 13.91 -0.04 -10.84
CA GLU A 396 14.33 -1.37 -10.39
C GLU A 396 13.16 -2.23 -9.89
N PHE A 397 12.19 -1.62 -9.19
CA PHE A 397 10.98 -2.32 -8.77
C PHE A 397 10.18 -2.82 -9.97
N TYR A 398 9.91 -1.96 -10.96
CA TYR A 398 9.14 -2.38 -12.13
C TYR A 398 9.88 -3.42 -12.96
N ARG A 399 11.21 -3.29 -13.09
CA ARG A 399 12.05 -4.27 -13.80
C ARG A 399 12.06 -5.64 -13.11
N SER A 400 12.23 -5.68 -11.79
CA SER A 400 12.28 -6.94 -11.01
C SER A 400 10.96 -7.72 -11.01
N HIS A 401 9.86 -7.05 -11.34
CA HIS A 401 8.52 -7.64 -11.36
C HIS A 401 7.96 -7.82 -12.77
N SER A 402 8.82 -7.77 -13.80
CA SER A 402 8.42 -7.98 -15.21
C SER A 402 7.29 -7.06 -15.67
N PHE A 403 7.23 -5.83 -15.15
CA PHE A 403 6.29 -4.83 -15.61
C PHE A 403 6.62 -4.43 -17.05
N ASN A 404 5.60 -4.29 -17.88
CA ASN A 404 5.73 -3.81 -19.25
C ASN A 404 4.79 -2.61 -19.46
N SER A 405 5.37 -1.43 -19.68
CA SER A 405 4.62 -0.19 -19.89
C SER A 405 3.72 -0.24 -21.11
N ASN A 406 4.13 -0.96 -22.17
CA ASN A 406 3.36 -1.12 -23.42
C ASN A 406 2.04 -1.87 -23.23
N ASP A 407 1.88 -2.51 -22.08
CA ASP A 407 0.64 -3.18 -21.72
C ASP A 407 -0.32 -2.28 -20.94
N PHE A 408 0.20 -1.24 -20.31
CA PHE A 408 -0.56 -0.25 -19.56
C PHE A 408 -0.99 0.92 -20.46
N PHE A 409 -0.12 1.40 -21.34
CA PHE A 409 -0.40 2.52 -22.26
C PHE A 409 -0.41 2.09 -23.72
N PRO A 410 -1.29 2.68 -24.56
CA PRO A 410 -1.25 2.52 -26.02
C PRO A 410 0.12 2.87 -26.60
N LEU A 411 0.57 2.08 -27.57
CA LEU A 411 1.87 2.29 -28.24
C LEU A 411 1.96 3.63 -28.98
N SER A 412 0.82 4.24 -29.32
CA SER A 412 0.76 5.55 -29.96
C SER A 412 0.93 6.71 -28.98
N TRP A 413 0.94 6.45 -27.67
CA TRP A 413 1.14 7.48 -26.65
C TRP A 413 2.62 7.72 -26.40
N ILE A 414 2.96 8.95 -26.07
CA ILE A 414 4.35 9.39 -25.93
C ILE A 414 4.72 9.42 -24.45
N THR A 415 5.79 8.72 -24.09
CA THR A 415 6.33 8.73 -22.73
C THR A 415 7.28 9.90 -22.56
N LEU A 416 7.11 10.67 -21.48
CA LEU A 416 7.94 11.79 -21.08
C LEU A 416 8.61 11.51 -19.73
N ASP A 417 9.85 11.97 -19.56
CA ASP A 417 10.58 11.89 -18.30
C ASP A 417 11.52 13.10 -18.17
N PHE A 418 12.07 13.31 -16.98
CA PHE A 418 13.21 14.20 -16.83
C PHE A 418 14.46 13.60 -17.51
N ALA A 419 15.27 14.45 -18.13
CA ALA A 419 16.52 14.04 -18.78
C ALA A 419 17.47 13.35 -17.78
N SER A 420 17.57 13.90 -16.56
CA SER A 420 18.25 13.26 -15.44
C SER A 420 17.73 13.76 -14.09
N ALA A 421 18.26 13.23 -12.98
CA ALA A 421 17.92 13.72 -11.64
C ALA A 421 18.28 15.21 -11.46
N ASP A 422 19.42 15.63 -12.01
CA ASP A 422 19.95 16.99 -11.92
C ASP A 422 19.44 17.90 -13.04
N ASN A 423 19.12 17.31 -14.21
CA ASN A 423 18.59 18.04 -15.36
C ASN A 423 17.07 17.81 -15.49
N LYS A 424 16.30 18.77 -14.97
CA LYS A 424 14.82 18.76 -15.01
C LYS A 424 14.21 19.09 -16.38
N THR A 425 14.99 19.17 -17.45
CA THR A 425 14.42 19.25 -18.81
C THR A 425 13.61 18.00 -19.11
N VAL A 426 12.49 18.17 -19.81
CA VAL A 426 11.61 17.05 -20.19
C VAL A 426 12.02 16.53 -21.57
N VAL A 427 12.12 15.21 -21.68
CA VAL A 427 12.50 14.49 -22.91
C VAL A 427 11.56 13.32 -23.18
N GLU A 428 11.49 12.89 -24.45
CA GLU A 428 10.81 11.65 -24.84
C GLU A 428 11.69 10.43 -24.49
N ARG A 429 11.04 9.34 -24.08
CA ARG A 429 11.68 8.10 -23.61
C ARG A 429 11.56 6.95 -24.60
#